data_AF-A0A5P2CBH9-F1
#
_entry.id   AF-A0A5P2CBH9-F1
#
_cell.length_a   1.000
_cell.length_b   1.000
_cell.length_c   1.000
_cell.angle_alpha   90.00
_cell.angle_beta   90.00
_cell.angle_gamma   90.00
#
_symmetry.space_group_name_H-M   'P 1'
#
loop_
_entity.id
_entity.type
_entity.pdbx_description
1 polymer ?
#
loop_
_entity_poly.entity_id
_entity_poly.type
_entity_poly.pdbx_seq_one_letter_code
_entity_poly.pdbx_strand_id
1 'polypeptide(L)'
;MPPRMNNPSLVVPDALQPLLDLTKVIGRVGVPQRTLDLIRLRVSQINGRIYTIPDDLGQAAEADARLPQVAEWREATCFTPAERAALALAEDATELSGREDAVPDEVWQDAAGHYTEEELASLVIHIGLVNCWNRINVATRQVPAAWR
;
A
#
# COMPACT_ATOMS: atom_id res chain seq x y z
N MET A 1 -13.72 16.25 10.87
CA MET A 1 -14.04 15.68 12.19
C MET A 1 -12.75 15.49 12.96
N PRO A 2 -12.70 15.73 14.28
CA PRO A 2 -11.48 15.51 15.06
C PRO A 2 -11.16 14.00 15.21
N PRO A 3 -9.88 13.64 15.47
CA PRO A 3 -9.49 12.29 15.85
C PRO A 3 -10.27 11.80 17.08
N ARG A 4 -10.58 10.50 17.12
CA ARG A 4 -11.23 9.85 18.28
C ARG A 4 -10.25 9.62 19.43
N MET A 5 -8.97 9.48 19.13
CA MET A 5 -7.87 9.31 20.08
C MET A 5 -6.53 9.61 19.40
N ASN A 6 -5.46 9.71 20.20
CA ASN A 6 -4.09 9.66 19.67
C ASN A 6 -3.87 8.35 18.91
N ASN A 7 -3.00 8.36 17.90
CA ASN A 7 -2.73 7.18 17.09
C ASN A 7 -2.40 5.96 17.99
N PRO A 8 -3.14 4.84 17.90
CA PRO A 8 -2.91 3.65 18.74
C PRO A 8 -1.47 3.16 18.78
N SER A 9 -0.71 3.27 17.68
CA SER A 9 0.72 2.88 17.64
C SER A 9 1.61 3.76 18.52
N LEU A 10 1.16 4.97 18.87
CA LEU A 10 1.83 5.89 19.80
C LEU A 10 1.29 5.77 21.24
N VAL A 11 0.13 5.13 21.44
CA VAL A 11 -0.50 4.98 22.76
C VAL A 11 -0.10 3.67 23.42
N VAL A 12 -0.02 2.58 22.63
CA VAL A 12 0.47 1.30 23.13
C VAL A 12 2.00 1.35 23.19
N PRO A 13 2.60 1.14 24.38
CA PRO A 13 4.06 1.11 24.51
C PRO A 13 4.68 0.14 23.51
N ASP A 14 5.78 0.56 22.88
CA ASP A 14 6.57 -0.22 21.95
C ASP A 14 5.85 -0.72 20.67
N ALA A 15 4.62 -0.29 20.39
CA ALA A 15 3.86 -0.77 19.23
C ALA A 15 4.30 -0.17 17.89
N LEU A 16 4.78 1.08 17.87
CA LEU A 16 5.21 1.75 16.63
C LEU A 16 6.48 1.10 16.04
N GLN A 17 7.48 0.80 16.89
CA GLN A 17 8.80 0.41 16.43
C GLN A 17 8.78 -0.88 15.57
N PRO A 18 8.07 -1.95 15.95
CA PRO A 18 7.95 -3.15 15.11
C PRO A 18 7.31 -2.89 13.74
N LEU A 19 6.31 -2.00 13.67
CA LEU A 19 5.67 -1.65 12.40
C LEU A 19 6.64 -0.91 11.47
N LEU A 20 7.47 -0.01 12.03
CA LEU A 20 8.51 0.68 11.29
C LEU A 20 9.63 -0.26 10.84
N ASP A 21 10.02 -1.20 11.69
CA ASP A 21 11.06 -2.17 11.35
C ASP A 21 10.59 -3.12 10.26
N LEU A 22 9.32 -3.52 10.27
CA LEU A 22 8.73 -4.29 9.18
C LEU A 22 8.76 -3.50 7.85
N THR A 23 8.43 -2.20 7.86
CA THR A 23 8.59 -1.34 6.67
C THR A 23 10.03 -1.31 6.16
N LYS A 24 11.02 -1.23 7.05
CA LYS A 24 12.44 -1.25 6.66
C LYS A 24 12.87 -2.58 6.06
N VAL A 25 12.38 -3.70 6.59
CA VAL A 25 12.72 -5.03 6.05
C VAL A 25 12.14 -5.20 4.66
N ILE A 26 10.86 -4.86 4.45
CA ILE A 26 10.20 -4.91 3.13
C ILE A 26 11.01 -4.10 2.10
N GLY A 27 11.41 -2.87 2.42
CA GLY A 27 12.14 -2.00 1.48
C GLY A 27 13.56 -2.46 1.13
N ARG A 28 14.06 -3.55 1.73
CA ARG A 28 15.37 -4.14 1.40
C ARG A 28 15.26 -5.32 0.45
N VAL A 29 14.05 -5.83 0.23
CA VAL A 29 13.80 -7.01 -0.59
C VAL A 29 13.38 -6.54 -1.98
N GLY A 30 14.35 -6.34 -2.88
CA GLY A 30 14.25 -6.28 -4.37
C GLY A 30 13.20 -5.38 -5.06
N VAL A 31 11.97 -5.36 -4.57
CA VAL A 31 10.83 -4.58 -5.03
C VAL A 31 11.16 -3.09 -5.06
N PRO A 32 11.00 -2.42 -6.21
CA PRO A 32 11.19 -0.99 -6.29
C PRO A 32 10.30 -0.24 -5.31
N GLN A 33 10.86 0.75 -4.60
CA GLN A 33 10.10 1.59 -3.67
C GLN A 33 8.87 2.23 -4.32
N ARG A 34 8.95 2.56 -5.62
CA ARG A 34 7.82 3.09 -6.40
C ARG A 34 6.64 2.11 -6.46
N THR A 35 6.89 0.81 -6.61
CA THR A 35 5.82 -0.21 -6.59
C THR A 35 5.16 -0.29 -5.22
N LEU A 36 5.95 -0.27 -4.14
CA LEU A 36 5.45 -0.27 -2.77
C LEU A 36 4.60 0.98 -2.48
N ASP A 37 4.98 2.12 -3.04
CA ASP A 37 4.24 3.38 -2.96
C ASP A 37 2.90 3.32 -3.68
N LEU A 38 2.87 2.77 -4.90
CA LEU A 38 1.64 2.56 -5.66
C LEU A 38 0.67 1.65 -4.90
N ILE A 39 1.14 0.52 -4.38
CA ILE A 39 0.34 -0.38 -3.52
C ILE A 39 -0.20 0.38 -2.32
N ARG A 40 0.66 1.09 -1.59
CA ARG A 40 0.27 1.82 -0.39
C ARG A 40 -0.86 2.79 -0.68
N LEU A 41 -0.74 3.56 -1.76
CA LEU A 41 -1.77 4.52 -2.15
C LEU A 41 -3.06 3.81 -2.55
N ARG A 42 -2.98 2.76 -3.38
CA ARG A 42 -4.17 2.06 -3.87
C ARG A 42 -4.94 1.35 -2.76
N VAL A 43 -4.25 0.60 -1.91
CA VAL A 43 -4.85 -0.06 -0.74
C VAL A 43 -5.51 0.97 0.20
N SER A 44 -4.91 2.16 0.32
CA SER A 44 -5.47 3.25 1.11
C SER A 44 -6.73 3.85 0.50
N GLN A 45 -6.78 4.02 -0.81
CA GLN A 45 -7.98 4.46 -1.52
C GLN A 45 -9.15 3.48 -1.29
N ILE A 46 -8.91 2.17 -1.44
CA ILE A 46 -9.93 1.13 -1.19
C ILE A 46 -10.44 1.18 0.26
N ASN A 47 -9.53 1.35 1.22
CA ASN A 47 -9.89 1.43 2.64
C ASN A 47 -10.45 2.80 3.07
N GLY A 48 -10.69 3.75 2.15
CA GLY A 48 -11.21 5.08 2.47
C GLY A 48 -10.24 5.98 3.26
N ARG A 49 -8.93 5.66 3.23
CA ARG A 49 -7.88 6.48 3.83
C ARG A 49 -7.44 7.56 2.85
N ILE A 50 -7.76 8.81 3.20
CA ILE A 50 -7.41 9.98 2.39
C ILE A 50 -5.94 10.37 2.63
N TYR A 51 -5.20 10.54 1.54
CA TYR A 51 -3.88 11.16 1.49
C TYR A 51 -3.96 12.45 0.68
N THR A 52 -3.25 13.48 1.12
CA THR A 52 -3.03 14.69 0.32
C THR A 52 -1.75 14.48 -0.48
N ILE A 53 -1.88 14.43 -1.80
CA ILE A 53 -0.73 14.41 -2.71
C ILE A 53 -0.37 15.89 -2.98
N PRO A 54 0.84 16.36 -2.63
CA PRO A 54 1.22 17.74 -2.90
C PRO A 54 1.34 18.00 -4.41
N ASP A 55 0.96 19.21 -4.85
CA ASP A 55 0.99 19.62 -6.27
C ASP A 55 2.41 19.64 -6.84
N ASP A 56 3.37 20.05 -6.01
CA ASP A 56 4.80 19.87 -6.25
C ASP A 56 5.28 18.74 -5.36
N LEU A 57 5.39 17.56 -5.97
CA LEU A 57 6.03 16.39 -5.36
C LEU A 57 7.53 16.62 -5.03
N GLY A 58 8.05 17.82 -5.34
CA GLY A 58 9.39 18.28 -5.08
C GLY A 58 10.38 17.71 -6.09
N GLN A 59 11.50 18.40 -6.30
CA GLN A 59 12.66 17.89 -7.06
C GLN A 59 13.33 16.65 -6.40
N ALA A 60 12.69 16.01 -5.42
CA ALA A 60 13.11 14.72 -4.91
C ALA A 60 12.77 13.67 -5.98
N ALA A 61 13.80 13.15 -6.65
CA ALA A 61 13.73 12.13 -7.73
C ALA A 61 12.95 10.82 -7.37
N GLU A 62 12.44 10.72 -6.13
CA GLU A 62 11.70 9.60 -5.58
C GLU A 62 10.18 9.73 -5.72
N ALA A 63 9.65 10.92 -6.02
CA ALA A 63 8.21 11.10 -6.08
C ALA A 63 7.64 10.74 -7.46
N ASP A 64 6.78 9.72 -7.49
CA ASP A 64 6.21 9.19 -8.72
C ASP A 64 5.01 10.04 -9.18
N ALA A 65 5.20 10.81 -10.25
CA ALA A 65 4.16 11.64 -10.85
C ALA A 65 2.92 10.86 -11.34
N ARG A 66 3.00 9.51 -11.39
CA ARG A 66 1.88 8.63 -11.73
C ARG A 66 0.96 8.33 -10.53
N LEU A 67 1.34 8.68 -9.30
CA LEU A 67 0.55 8.43 -8.09
C LEU A 67 -0.92 8.89 -8.19
N PRO A 68 -1.22 10.10 -8.72
CA PRO A 68 -2.61 10.52 -8.92
C PRO A 68 -3.42 9.61 -9.85
N GLN A 69 -2.77 8.88 -10.75
CA GLN A 69 -3.39 7.98 -11.73
C GLN A 69 -3.62 6.56 -11.19
N VAL A 70 -3.13 6.23 -9.98
CA VAL A 70 -3.18 4.84 -9.47
C VAL A 70 -4.60 4.34 -9.23
N ALA A 71 -5.58 5.25 -9.05
CA ALA A 71 -6.98 4.85 -8.91
C ALA A 71 -7.53 4.21 -10.20
N GLU A 72 -7.04 4.69 -11.35
CA GLU A 72 -7.46 4.29 -12.70
C GLU A 72 -6.40 3.40 -13.36
N TRP A 73 -5.59 2.70 -12.57
CA TRP A 73 -4.41 1.98 -13.06
C TRP A 73 -4.73 0.96 -14.15
N ARG A 74 -5.94 0.38 -14.15
CA ARG A 74 -6.39 -0.60 -15.15
C ARG A 74 -6.45 0.01 -16.55
N GLU A 75 -6.81 1.28 -16.66
CA GLU A 75 -6.90 2.02 -17.93
C GLU A 75 -5.61 2.79 -18.25
N ALA A 76 -4.84 3.15 -17.23
CA ALA A 76 -3.58 3.88 -17.40
C ALA A 76 -2.49 3.04 -18.09
N THR A 77 -1.83 3.63 -19.08
CA THR A 77 -0.75 2.98 -19.85
C THR A 77 0.64 3.19 -19.26
N CYS A 78 0.74 3.98 -18.18
CA CYS A 78 2.01 4.39 -17.59
C CYS A 78 2.59 3.40 -16.57
N PHE A 79 1.87 2.32 -16.23
CA PHE A 79 2.30 1.28 -15.29
C PHE A 79 2.83 0.06 -16.03
N THR A 80 3.96 -0.46 -15.56
CA THR A 80 4.61 -1.67 -16.10
C THR A 80 3.77 -2.93 -15.80
N PRO A 81 3.96 -4.04 -16.54
CA PRO A 81 3.29 -5.31 -16.24
C PRO A 81 3.47 -5.76 -14.78
N ALA A 82 4.70 -5.66 -14.25
CA ALA A 82 4.98 -6.00 -12.85
C ALA A 82 4.22 -5.10 -11.85
N GLU A 83 4.16 -3.78 -12.08
CA GLU A 83 3.38 -2.86 -11.24
C GLU A 83 1.88 -3.18 -11.30
N ARG A 84 1.36 -3.53 -12.47
CA ARG A 84 -0.05 -3.91 -12.68
C ARG A 84 -0.40 -5.21 -11.96
N ALA A 85 0.46 -6.22 -12.03
CA ALA A 85 0.29 -7.49 -11.31
C ALA A 85 0.29 -7.26 -9.79
N ALA A 86 1.21 -6.41 -9.30
CA ALA A 86 1.28 -6.03 -7.89
C ALA A 86 0.04 -5.24 -7.42
N LEU A 87 -0.51 -4.36 -8.27
CA LEU A 87 -1.75 -3.63 -7.98
C LEU A 87 -2.97 -4.56 -7.98
N ALA A 88 -3.07 -5.50 -8.93
CA ALA A 88 -4.13 -6.50 -8.94
C ALA A 88 -4.13 -7.33 -7.65
N LEU A 89 -2.96 -7.87 -7.28
CA LEU A 89 -2.78 -8.60 -6.02
C LEU A 89 -3.16 -7.74 -4.80
N ALA A 90 -2.81 -6.46 -4.81
CA ALA A 90 -3.12 -5.55 -3.70
C ALA A 90 -4.61 -5.23 -3.56
N GLU A 91 -5.37 -5.10 -4.65
CA GLU A 91 -6.83 -4.93 -4.60
C GLU A 91 -7.50 -6.17 -3.99
N ASP A 92 -7.20 -7.34 -4.56
CA ASP A 92 -7.80 -8.61 -4.18
C ASP A 92 -7.45 -9.02 -2.74
N ALA A 93 -6.19 -8.87 -2.34
CA ALA A 93 -5.76 -9.14 -0.98
C ALA A 93 -6.23 -8.09 0.05
N THR A 94 -6.77 -6.96 -0.40
CA THR A 94 -7.41 -5.96 0.47
C THR A 94 -8.89 -6.26 0.68
N GLU A 95 -9.60 -6.65 -0.38
CA GLU A 95 -11.04 -6.91 -0.39
C GLU A 95 -11.40 -8.37 -0.05
N LEU A 96 -10.81 -8.89 1.03
CA LEU A 96 -10.98 -10.29 1.44
C LEU A 96 -12.41 -10.65 1.89
N SER A 97 -13.15 -9.68 2.40
CA SER A 97 -14.44 -9.95 3.05
C SER A 97 -15.55 -10.17 2.03
N GLY A 98 -16.29 -11.27 2.15
CA GLY A 98 -17.45 -11.57 1.30
C GLY A 98 -17.12 -12.19 -0.06
N ARG A 99 -15.85 -12.57 -0.29
CA ARG A 99 -15.41 -13.34 -1.46
C ARG A 99 -15.11 -14.78 -1.05
N GLU A 100 -15.54 -15.74 -1.87
CA GLU A 100 -15.22 -17.17 -1.70
C GLU A 100 -13.77 -17.46 -2.07
N ASP A 101 -13.31 -16.87 -3.16
CA ASP A 101 -11.92 -16.87 -3.62
C ASP A 101 -11.44 -15.42 -3.73
N ALA A 102 -10.85 -14.91 -2.64
CA ALA A 102 -10.52 -13.49 -2.53
C ALA A 102 -9.30 -13.09 -3.37
N VAL A 103 -8.37 -14.02 -3.59
CA VAL A 103 -7.16 -13.85 -4.41
C VAL A 103 -7.10 -15.02 -5.40
N PRO A 104 -7.73 -14.89 -6.58
CA PRO A 104 -7.77 -15.96 -7.56
C PRO A 104 -6.37 -16.42 -7.99
N ASP A 105 -6.24 -17.70 -8.30
CA ASP A 105 -4.97 -18.29 -8.76
C ASP A 105 -4.37 -17.52 -9.94
N GLU A 106 -5.20 -17.01 -10.86
CA GLU A 106 -4.71 -16.21 -12.01
C GLU A 106 -4.00 -14.92 -11.57
N VAL A 107 -4.50 -14.24 -10.53
CA VAL A 107 -3.89 -13.01 -10.00
C VAL A 107 -2.60 -13.34 -9.25
N TRP A 108 -2.60 -14.45 -8.51
CA TRP A 108 -1.40 -14.95 -7.85
C TRP A 108 -0.30 -15.32 -8.85
N GLN A 109 -0.64 -16.10 -9.88
CA GLN A 109 0.33 -16.57 -10.87
C GLN A 109 0.87 -15.42 -11.74
N ASP A 110 0.06 -14.42 -12.06
CA ASP A 110 0.51 -13.22 -12.77
C ASP A 110 1.57 -12.46 -11.94
N ALA A 111 1.31 -12.22 -10.65
CA ALA A 111 2.29 -11.61 -9.75
C ALA A 111 3.54 -12.49 -9.60
N ALA A 112 3.40 -13.80 -9.41
CA ALA A 112 4.53 -14.72 -9.29
C ALA A 112 5.38 -14.80 -10.58
N GLY A 113 4.83 -14.48 -11.74
CA GLY A 113 5.58 -14.37 -12.99
C GLY A 113 6.52 -13.16 -13.08
N HIS A 114 6.33 -12.16 -12.21
CA HIS A 114 7.08 -10.90 -12.22
C HIS A 114 8.05 -10.72 -11.05
N TYR A 115 7.84 -11.44 -9.95
CA TYR A 115 8.58 -11.27 -8.70
C TYR A 115 9.20 -12.59 -8.25
N THR A 116 10.41 -12.52 -7.68
CA THR A 116 10.99 -13.66 -6.95
C THR A 116 10.14 -14.02 -5.74
N GLU A 117 10.35 -15.20 -5.15
CA GLU A 117 9.62 -15.63 -3.96
C GLU A 117 9.77 -14.63 -2.79
N GLU A 118 10.97 -14.11 -2.56
CA GLU A 118 11.22 -13.11 -1.52
C GLU A 118 10.50 -11.79 -1.81
N GLU A 119 10.55 -11.31 -3.06
CA GLU A 119 9.87 -10.09 -3.48
C GLU A 119 8.34 -10.24 -3.36
N LEU A 120 7.77 -11.35 -3.84
CA LEU A 120 6.34 -11.63 -3.73
C LEU A 120 5.89 -11.72 -2.27
N ALA A 121 6.67 -12.39 -1.41
CA ALA A 121 6.41 -12.42 0.03
C ALA A 121 6.44 -11.00 0.63
N SER A 122 7.38 -10.15 0.20
CA SER A 122 7.44 -8.75 0.64
C SER A 122 6.21 -7.95 0.20
N LEU A 123 5.67 -8.19 -1.00
CA LEU A 123 4.43 -7.56 -1.47
C LEU A 123 3.24 -7.94 -0.59
N VAL A 124 3.08 -9.23 -0.29
CA VAL A 124 1.99 -9.74 0.56
C VAL A 124 2.06 -9.12 1.97
N ILE A 125 3.25 -9.11 2.57
CA ILE A 125 3.48 -8.50 3.89
C ILE A 125 3.20 -7.00 3.84
N HIS A 126 3.65 -6.30 2.79
CA HIS A 126 3.40 -4.86 2.61
C HIS A 126 1.92 -4.53 2.50
N ILE A 127 1.16 -5.29 1.71
CA ILE A 127 -0.29 -5.14 1.58
C ILE A 127 -0.96 -5.29 2.96
N GLY A 128 -0.58 -6.31 3.73
CA GLY A 128 -1.07 -6.54 5.09
C GLY A 128 -0.72 -5.39 6.05
N LEU A 129 0.52 -4.90 6.00
CA LEU A 129 0.99 -3.79 6.84
C LEU A 129 0.25 -2.48 6.50
N VAL A 130 0.04 -2.18 5.22
CA VAL A 130 -0.75 -1.00 4.81
C VAL A 130 -2.20 -1.15 5.27
N ASN A 131 -2.79 -2.33 5.13
CA ASN A 131 -4.13 -2.64 5.65
C ASN A 131 -4.24 -2.47 7.17
N CYS A 132 -3.19 -2.81 7.92
CA CYS A 132 -3.08 -2.57 9.35
C CYS A 132 -3.09 -1.06 9.66
N TRP A 133 -2.21 -0.29 9.01
CA TRP A 133 -2.16 1.15 9.15
C TRP A 133 -3.50 1.82 8.84
N ASN A 134 -4.17 1.38 7.77
CA ASN A 134 -5.47 1.93 7.37
C ASN A 134 -6.54 1.66 8.42
N ARG A 135 -6.60 0.44 8.97
CA ARG A 135 -7.54 0.10 10.06
C ARG A 135 -7.31 0.97 11.28
N ILE A 136 -6.05 1.15 11.70
CA ILE A 136 -5.67 2.02 12.83
C ILE A 136 -6.14 3.46 12.57
N ASN A 137 -5.79 4.01 11.41
CA ASN A 137 -6.01 5.43 11.09
C ASN A 137 -7.49 5.76 10.85
N VAL A 138 -8.20 4.92 10.09
CA VAL A 138 -9.61 5.13 9.76
C VAL A 138 -10.48 4.91 11.01
N ALA A 139 -10.24 3.84 11.78
CA ALA A 139 -11.02 3.57 13.00
C ALA A 139 -10.86 4.67 14.05
N THR A 140 -9.73 5.38 14.07
CA THR A 140 -9.48 6.47 15.03
C THR A 140 -9.65 7.87 14.45
N ARG A 141 -10.11 7.99 13.19
CA ARG A 141 -10.29 9.27 12.48
C ARG A 141 -9.04 10.15 12.49
N GLN A 142 -7.85 9.54 12.33
CA GLN A 142 -6.61 10.31 12.24
C GLN A 142 -6.70 11.31 11.08
N VAL A 143 -6.15 12.50 11.27
CA VAL A 143 -6.09 13.53 10.22
C VAL A 143 -5.42 12.97 8.96
N PRO A 144 -5.85 13.36 7.74
CA PRO A 144 -5.16 12.98 6.51
C PRO A 144 -3.65 13.23 6.64
N ALA A 145 -2.85 12.28 6.17
CA ALA A 145 -1.41 12.47 6.09
C ALA A 145 -1.06 13.06 4.72
N ALA A 146 -0.03 13.91 4.68
CA ALA A 146 0.61 14.24 3.41
C ALA A 146 1.25 12.98 2.82
N TRP A 147 1.26 12.88 1.50
CA TRP A 147 2.00 11.85 0.81
C TRP A 147 3.50 12.16 0.90
N ARG A 148 4.17 11.47 1.84
CA ARG A 148 5.53 11.72 2.32
C ARG A 148 5.71 13.08 2.98
#